data_AF-A0A940UCL9-F1
#
_entry.id   AF-A0A940UCL9-F1
#
_cell.length_a   1.000
_cell.length_b   1.000
_cell.length_c   1.000
_cell.angle_alpha   90.00
_cell.angle_beta   90.00
_cell.angle_gamma   90.00
#
_symmetry.space_group_name_H-M   'P 1'
#
loop_
_entity.id
_entity.type
_entity.pdbx_description
1 polymer ?
#
loop_
_entity_poly.entity_id
_entity_poly.type
_entity_poly.pdbx_seq_one_letter_code
_entity_poly.pdbx_strand_id
1 'polypeptide(L)' 'MTGKNLRLLGLEKSPAEQPTMEETIAGLQAELARGEAVYTPAELAQLARKLADYEFMLQRMLSS' A
#
# COMPACT_ATOMS: atom_id res chain seq x y z
N MET A 1 -11.72 -12.54 11.62
CA MET A 1 -11.33 -12.06 10.28
C MET A 1 -10.19 -11.09 10.48
N THR A 2 -9.00 -11.41 9.97
CA THR A 2 -7.84 -10.50 10.04
C THR A 2 -8.19 -9.25 9.27
N GLY A 3 -8.32 -8.11 9.94
CA GLY A 3 -8.67 -6.84 9.29
C GLY A 3 -7.59 -6.30 8.35
N LYS A 4 -6.65 -7.12 7.87
CA LYS A 4 -5.53 -6.75 6.99
C LYS A 4 -6.03 -6.46 5.58
N ASN A 5 -5.38 -5.52 4.91
CA ASN A 5 -5.56 -5.27 3.49
C ASN A 5 -4.66 -6.21 2.68
N LEU A 6 -5.14 -7.44 2.48
CA LEU A 6 -4.40 -8.51 1.82
C LEU A 6 -4.05 -8.17 0.36
N ARG A 7 -4.87 -7.33 -0.30
CA ARG A 7 -4.56 -6.78 -1.63
C ARG A 7 -3.27 -5.96 -1.64
N LEU A 8 -3.05 -5.10 -0.65
CA LEU A 8 -1.84 -4.28 -0.59
C LEU A 8 -0.58 -5.12 -0.36
N LEU A 9 -0.72 -6.26 0.34
CA LEU A 9 0.31 -7.29 0.51
C LEU A 9 0.50 -8.21 -0.71
N GLY A 10 -0.34 -8.07 -1.76
CA GLY A 10 -0.29 -8.94 -2.94
C GLY A 10 -0.81 -10.36 -2.70
N LEU A 11 -1.52 -10.58 -1.59
CA LEU A 11 -2.09 -11.87 -1.19
C LEU A 11 -3.49 -12.11 -1.75
N GLU A 12 -4.15 -11.05 -2.23
CA GLU A 12 -5.44 -11.12 -2.93
C GLU A 12 -5.35 -10.46 -4.31
N LYS A 13 -6.12 -11.01 -5.26
CA LYS A 13 -6.25 -10.43 -6.60
C LYS A 13 -6.97 -9.09 -6.53
N SER A 14 -6.47 -8.12 -7.28
CA SER A 14 -7.14 -6.82 -7.43
C SER A 14 -8.53 -6.98 -8.07
N PRO A 15 -9.51 -6.16 -7.67
CA PRO A 15 -10.81 -6.09 -8.35
C PRO A 15 -10.65 -5.65 -9.82
N ALA A 16 -11.73 -5.77 -10.59
CA ALA A 16 -11.77 -5.41 -12.01
C ALA A 16 -11.36 -3.93 -12.25
N GLU A 17 -11.68 -3.05 -11.29
CA GLU A 17 -11.21 -1.67 -11.26
C GLU A 17 -9.91 -1.58 -10.46
N GLN A 18 -8.84 -1.17 -11.14
CA GLN A 18 -7.59 -0.89 -10.47
C GLN A 18 -7.67 0.49 -9.79
N PRO A 19 -7.32 0.60 -8.50
CA PRO A 19 -7.25 1.89 -7.83
C PRO A 19 -6.23 2.79 -8.51
N THR A 20 -6.42 4.10 -8.41
CA THR A 20 -5.40 5.06 -8.87
C THR A 20 -4.14 4.97 -8.01
N MET A 21 -3.05 5.61 -8.46
CA MET A 21 -1.81 5.67 -7.68
C MET A 21 -2.05 6.41 -6.35
N GLU A 22 -2.81 7.51 -6.38
CA GLU A 22 -3.15 8.29 -5.19
C GLU A 22 -4.01 7.50 -4.21
N GLU A 23 -5.01 6.76 -4.70
CA GLU A 23 -5.83 5.87 -3.86
C GLU A 23 -4.99 4.74 -3.25
N THR A 24 -4.02 4.22 -4.01
CA THR A 24 -3.10 3.19 -3.52
C THR A 24 -2.17 3.74 -2.44
N ILE A 25 -1.63 4.95 -2.63
CA ILE A 25 -0.81 5.66 -1.63
C ILE A 25 -1.60 5.91 -0.36
N ALA A 26 -2.81 6.47 -0.46
CA ALA A 26 -3.67 6.74 0.68
C ALA A 26 -4.02 5.44 1.44
N GLY A 27 -4.30 4.36 0.71
CA GLY A 27 -4.52 3.04 1.30
C GLY A 27 -3.29 2.51 2.04
N LEU A 28 -2.09 2.63 1.46
CA LEU A 28 -0.84 2.19 2.09
C LEU A 28 -0.52 2.99 3.36
N GLN A 29 -0.70 4.31 3.33
CA GLN A 29 -0.51 5.18 4.49
C GLN A 29 -1.49 4.82 5.62
N ALA A 30 -2.76 4.56 5.30
CA ALA A 30 -3.77 4.14 6.27
C ALA A 30 -3.43 2.80 6.92
N GLU A 31 -2.94 1.82 6.15
CA GLU A 31 -2.56 0.52 6.70
C GLU A 31 -1.29 0.59 7.55
N LEU A 32 -0.29 1.39 7.16
CA LEU A 32 0.91 1.62 7.96
C LEU A 32 0.59 2.30 9.30
N ALA A 33 -0.40 3.21 9.34
CA ALA A 33 -0.85 3.85 10.58
C ALA A 33 -1.44 2.85 11.60
N ARG A 34 -1.91 1.68 11.14
CA ARG A 34 -2.38 0.60 12.02
C ARG A 34 -1.24 -0.16 12.67
N GLY A 35 -0.05 -0.12 12.08
CA GLY A 35 1.20 -0.61 12.66
C GLY A 35 1.17 -2.08 13.08
N GLU A 36 1.95 -2.38 14.11
CA GLU A 36 2.15 -3.75 14.61
C GLU A 36 0.92 -4.36 15.28
N ALA A 37 -0.12 -3.56 15.54
CA ALA A 37 -1.39 -4.06 16.06
C ALA A 37 -2.11 -4.98 15.05
N VAL A 38 -1.79 -4.86 13.77
CA VAL A 38 -2.46 -5.59 12.68
C VAL A 38 -1.47 -6.34 11.81
N TYR A 39 -0.28 -5.80 11.60
CA TYR A 39 0.73 -6.34 10.69
C TYR A 39 1.98 -6.80 11.43
N THR A 40 2.67 -7.79 10.90
CA THR A 40 4.03 -8.13 11.36
C THR A 40 5.03 -7.07 10.89
N PRO A 41 6.21 -6.95 11.53
CA PRO A 41 7.26 -6.05 11.07
C PRO A 41 7.68 -6.28 9.61
N ALA A 42 7.67 -7.53 9.15
CA ALA A 42 7.97 -7.87 7.76
C ALA A 42 6.89 -7.38 6.79
N GLU A 43 5.61 -7.52 7.14
CA GLU A 43 4.50 -7.00 6.35
C GLU A 43 4.51 -5.46 6.33
N LEU A 44 4.80 -4.80 7.45
CA LEU A 44 4.94 -3.34 7.51
C LEU A 44 6.10 -2.86 6.63
N ALA A 45 7.24 -3.54 6.66
CA ALA A 45 8.36 -3.22 5.78
C ALA A 45 7.99 -3.39 4.29
N GLN A 46 7.20 -4.40 3.95
CA GLN A 46 6.68 -4.59 2.60
C GLN A 46 5.72 -3.46 2.19
N LEU A 47 4.78 -3.07 3.06
CA LEU A 47 3.86 -1.96 2.80
C LEU A 47 4.60 -0.62 2.67
N ALA A 48 5.60 -0.37 3.52
CA ALA A 48 6.41 0.84 3.48
C ALA A 48 7.26 0.93 2.21
N ARG A 49 7.87 -0.18 1.78
CA ARG A 49 8.58 -0.24 0.51
C ARG A 49 7.65 0.07 -0.67
N LYS A 50 6.47 -0.56 -0.68
CA LYS A 50 5.47 -0.32 -1.73
C LYS A 50 5.02 1.14 -1.75
N LEU A 51 4.80 1.76 -0.59
CA LEU A 51 4.47 3.17 -0.49
C LEU A 51 5.54 4.05 -1.15
N ALA A 52 6.81 3.82 -0.80
CA ALA A 52 7.93 4.56 -1.37
C ALA A 52 8.03 4.39 -2.90
N ASP A 53 7.79 3.19 -3.42
CA ASP A 53 7.78 2.93 -4.87
C ASP A 53 6.69 3.74 -5.58
N TYR A 54 5.45 3.76 -5.05
CA TYR A 54 4.35 4.53 -5.62
C TYR A 54 4.55 6.05 -5.51
N GLU A 55 5.04 6.53 -4.36
CA GLU A 55 5.36 7.96 -4.17
C GLU A 55 6.45 8.41 -5.15
N PHE A 56 7.48 7.59 -5.35
CA PHE A 56 8.53 7.85 -6.33
C PHE A 56 7.98 7.90 -7.76
N MET A 57 7.12 6.95 -8.14
CA MET A 57 6.48 6.93 -9.46
C MET A 57 5.61 8.17 -9.68
N LEU A 58 4.78 8.54 -8.70
CA LEU A 58 3.93 9.72 -8.77
C LEU A 58 4.77 11.00 -8.90
N GLN A 59 5.83 11.14 -8.10
CA GLN A 59 6.73 12.29 -8.18
C GLN A 59 7.39 12.40 -9.55
N ARG A 60 7.81 11.28 -10.15
CA ARG A 60 8.39 11.25 -11.51
C ARG A 60 7.39 11.71 -12.56
N MET A 61 6.13 11.31 -12.45
CA MET A 61 5.06 11.73 -13.37
C MET A 61 4.74 13.23 -13.25
N LEU A 62 4.76 13.78 -12.03
CA LEU A 62 4.48 15.20 -11.78
C LEU A 62 5.65 16.13 -12.13
N SER A 63 6.88 15.60 -12.18
CA SER A 63 8.08 16.38 -12.49
C SER A 63 8.43 16.39 -13.99
N SER A 64 7.55 15.83 -14.84
CA SER A 64 7.73 15.72 -16.30
C SER A 64 7.01 16.83 -17.07
#